data_AF-A0A7S0A5R2-F1
#
_entry.id   AF-A0A7S0A5R2-F1
#
_cell.length_a   1.000
_cell.length_b   1.000
_cell.length_c   1.000
_cell.angle_alpha   90.00
_cell.angle_beta   90.00
_cell.angle_gamma   90.00
#
_symmetry.space_group_name_H-M   'P 1'
#
loop_
_entity.id
_entity.type
_entity.pdbx_description
1 polymer ?
#
loop_
_entity_poly.entity_id
_entity_poly.type
_entity_poly.pdbx_seq_one_letter_code
_entity_poly.pdbx_strand_id
1 'polypeptide(L)'
;GASLFPVVAVGETVDALGYGSDLLSALEGQGCRGLYFVHASGESYKRPDAYGKPELLKAAASAKRDGRRVVVIAVGGGVNGNTMGTIAAMIGADFVEVPTTLMHYNDATTSAKKAFSLVKDGQILSKNILGTFYLPQLVFCISETFLTLSPCSVHAAVGEATKTMSMLGNTTSEAGQRNFHNILGGSEFASDFTRIIGTVKGFEQLITFLRRTRRLKDKVLTAGRAIAAARAAHGPRDELKALAEQREGALEELRAEFHRGLPDASRESIMAFLTVINEEIIRAKAMFLAYSDPFEKYRALLFEYAHTLGHGVEAFMNGIYRQAESRGLDFENAFRLHGQCVGMSVLWAGEMSRRLGHLEGDGFLAHQSLVYLFNSFGGFDFGPLRQLCDELGVTREEFCEGVLQVVRRDNKRGYCKCAAGSSVDQLVLGRPGCLLRSPDPSAELRYLVEVSEDSQRAVLADAFEGAFDNVLVAQGTGQLSFVRRKDLSTAELDDGGNRIPHTGRAAQELGRLLRRLEECGEAVEEGWLAA
;
A
#
# COMPACT_ATOMS: atom_id res chain seq x y z
N GLY A 1 -4.77 -7.35 -33.25
CA GLY A 1 -5.20 -7.10 -34.65
C GLY A 1 -5.84 -5.73 -34.74
N ALA A 2 -5.93 -5.15 -35.95
CA ALA A 2 -6.37 -3.77 -36.20
C ALA A 2 -7.78 -3.40 -35.70
N SER A 3 -8.59 -4.39 -35.32
CA SER A 3 -9.92 -4.22 -34.71
C SER A 3 -9.91 -3.57 -33.33
N LEU A 4 -8.75 -3.50 -32.65
CA LEU A 4 -8.61 -2.88 -31.34
C LEU A 4 -8.16 -1.42 -31.46
N PHE A 5 -8.69 -0.56 -30.59
CA PHE A 5 -8.24 0.81 -30.39
C PHE A 5 -7.77 0.99 -28.93
N PRO A 6 -6.45 0.92 -28.66
CA PRO A 6 -5.95 1.08 -27.30
C PRO A 6 -5.97 2.55 -26.89
N VAL A 7 -6.45 2.83 -25.68
CA VAL A 7 -6.28 4.09 -24.97
C VAL A 7 -5.28 3.83 -23.85
N VAL A 8 -4.01 4.15 -24.07
CA VAL A 8 -2.94 3.96 -23.07
C VAL A 8 -2.89 5.20 -22.19
N ALA A 9 -3.29 5.04 -20.93
CA ALA A 9 -3.37 6.13 -19.96
C ALA A 9 -2.23 6.03 -18.93
N VAL A 10 -1.52 7.14 -18.72
CA VAL A 10 -0.38 7.24 -17.80
C VAL A 10 -0.38 8.54 -17.00
N GLY A 11 0.09 8.43 -15.75
CA GLY A 11 0.47 9.60 -14.96
C GLY A 11 1.83 10.16 -15.41
N GLU A 12 2.05 11.46 -15.22
CA GLU A 12 3.29 12.17 -15.63
C GLU A 12 4.61 11.48 -15.23
N THR A 13 4.67 10.84 -14.05
CA THR A 13 5.89 10.13 -13.62
C THR A 13 6.10 8.85 -14.42
N VAL A 14 5.03 8.13 -14.73
CA VAL A 14 5.07 6.89 -15.52
C VAL A 14 5.34 7.21 -16.99
N ASP A 15 4.80 8.32 -17.49
CA ASP A 15 5.15 8.87 -18.80
C ASP A 15 6.64 9.23 -18.90
N ALA A 16 7.19 9.87 -17.87
CA ALA A 16 8.62 10.20 -17.82
C ALA A 16 9.52 8.94 -17.80
N LEU A 17 9.04 7.83 -17.22
CA LEU A 17 9.71 6.53 -17.27
C LEU A 17 9.58 5.82 -18.63
N GLY A 18 8.65 6.26 -19.49
CA GLY A 18 8.44 5.71 -20.83
C GLY A 18 7.56 4.46 -20.91
N TYR A 19 7.10 3.92 -19.78
CA TYR A 19 6.38 2.63 -19.76
C TYR A 19 5.13 2.62 -20.64
N GLY A 20 4.36 3.71 -20.65
CA GLY A 20 3.20 3.82 -21.53
C GLY A 20 3.56 4.02 -23.00
N SER A 21 4.58 4.87 -23.29
CA SER A 21 4.96 5.17 -24.67
C SER A 21 5.49 3.94 -25.38
N ASP A 22 6.26 3.13 -24.68
CA ASP A 22 6.89 1.92 -25.21
C ASP A 22 5.81 0.86 -25.49
N LEU A 23 4.82 0.73 -24.59
CA LEU A 23 3.67 -0.13 -24.77
C LEU A 23 2.82 0.28 -25.98
N LEU A 24 2.50 1.57 -26.12
CA LEU A 24 1.72 2.04 -27.27
C LEU A 24 2.49 1.83 -28.58
N SER A 25 3.79 2.13 -28.60
CA SER A 25 4.64 1.94 -29.79
C SER A 25 4.66 0.47 -30.23
N ALA A 26 4.77 -0.46 -29.27
CA ALA A 26 4.70 -1.89 -29.55
C ALA A 26 3.34 -2.31 -30.14
N LEU A 27 2.23 -1.77 -29.62
CA LEU A 27 0.88 -2.02 -30.14
C LEU A 27 0.69 -1.45 -31.55
N GLU A 28 1.23 -0.25 -31.81
CA GLU A 28 1.18 0.38 -33.13
C GLU A 28 2.00 -0.39 -34.17
N GLY A 29 3.15 -0.96 -33.78
CA GLY A 29 3.92 -1.89 -34.61
C GLY A 29 3.15 -3.15 -35.01
N GLN A 30 2.12 -3.52 -34.25
CA GLN A 30 1.18 -4.61 -34.56
C GLN A 30 -0.09 -4.13 -35.31
N GLY A 31 -0.11 -2.88 -35.77
CA GLY A 31 -1.24 -2.26 -36.49
C GLY A 31 -2.37 -1.75 -35.60
N CYS A 32 -2.21 -1.74 -34.27
CA CYS A 32 -3.22 -1.26 -33.33
C CYS A 32 -3.04 0.24 -33.03
N ARG A 33 -3.39 1.12 -33.98
CA ARG A 33 -3.35 2.57 -33.74
C ARG A 33 -4.28 2.99 -32.60
N GLY A 34 -3.78 3.79 -31.66
CA GLY A 34 -4.49 4.16 -30.43
C GLY A 34 -4.37 5.63 -30.03
N LEU A 35 -4.78 5.92 -28.79
CA LEU A 35 -4.61 7.20 -28.12
C LEU A 35 -3.61 7.05 -26.97
N TYR A 36 -2.66 7.97 -26.88
CA TYR A 36 -1.82 8.15 -25.69
C TYR A 36 -2.39 9.25 -24.81
N PHE A 37 -2.77 8.93 -23.58
CA PHE A 37 -3.42 9.87 -22.66
C PHE A 37 -2.57 10.10 -21.41
N VAL A 38 -2.04 11.31 -21.27
CA VAL A 38 -1.22 11.70 -20.10
C VAL A 38 -2.03 12.58 -19.17
N HIS A 39 -1.94 12.30 -17.86
CA HIS A 39 -2.62 13.06 -16.82
C HIS A 39 -1.68 13.39 -15.64
N ALA A 40 -2.06 14.38 -14.83
CA ALA A 40 -1.36 14.70 -13.58
C ALA A 40 -1.56 13.59 -12.54
N SER A 41 -0.53 13.31 -11.75
CA SER A 41 -0.53 12.19 -10.80
C SER A 41 -0.92 12.62 -9.38
N GLY A 42 -1.54 11.72 -8.61
CA GLY A 42 -1.84 11.93 -7.20
C GLY A 42 -3.33 11.99 -6.88
N GLU A 43 -3.66 11.81 -5.60
CA GLU A 43 -5.06 11.67 -5.15
C GLU A 43 -5.86 12.97 -5.33
N SER A 44 -5.24 14.15 -5.26
CA SER A 44 -5.87 15.46 -5.53
C SER A 44 -6.26 15.65 -7.00
N TYR A 45 -5.70 14.85 -7.91
CA TYR A 45 -6.08 14.87 -9.33
C TYR A 45 -7.14 13.82 -9.66
N LYS A 46 -7.50 12.95 -8.71
CA LYS A 46 -8.48 11.87 -8.89
C LYS A 46 -9.92 12.38 -9.00
N ARG A 47 -10.20 13.21 -10.00
CA ARG A 47 -11.46 13.91 -10.22
C ARG A 47 -11.92 13.85 -11.68
N PRO A 48 -13.23 13.93 -11.97
CA PRO A 48 -13.76 13.69 -13.31
C PRO A 48 -13.21 14.62 -14.39
N ASP A 49 -12.94 15.89 -14.08
CA ASP A 49 -12.39 16.89 -15.01
C ASP A 49 -10.95 16.60 -15.44
N ALA A 50 -10.17 15.93 -14.60
CA ALA A 50 -8.77 15.62 -14.89
C ALA A 50 -8.61 14.41 -15.84
N TYR A 51 -9.50 13.41 -15.74
CA TYR A 51 -9.40 12.16 -16.50
C TYR A 51 -10.46 12.03 -17.60
N GLY A 52 -11.66 12.58 -17.43
CA GLY A 52 -12.78 12.51 -18.37
C GLY A 52 -12.69 13.55 -19.50
N LYS A 53 -11.49 13.83 -20.01
CA LYS A 53 -11.27 14.95 -20.93
C LYS A 53 -11.92 14.73 -22.30
N PRO A 54 -12.41 15.80 -22.97
CA PRO A 54 -13.12 15.67 -24.25
C PRO A 54 -12.33 14.96 -25.35
N GLU A 55 -11.01 15.10 -25.41
CA GLU A 55 -10.15 14.44 -26.40
C GLU A 55 -10.20 12.91 -26.29
N LEU A 56 -10.22 12.36 -25.07
CA LEU A 56 -10.32 10.93 -24.83
C LEU A 56 -11.68 10.42 -25.29
N LEU A 57 -12.75 11.10 -24.87
CA LEU A 57 -14.13 10.70 -25.20
C LEU A 57 -14.38 10.79 -26.73
N LYS A 58 -13.86 11.83 -27.40
CA LYS A 58 -13.94 11.97 -28.86
C LYS A 58 -13.18 10.86 -29.58
N ALA A 59 -11.97 10.51 -29.12
CA ALA A 59 -11.19 9.43 -29.71
C ALA A 59 -11.90 8.07 -29.57
N ALA A 60 -12.42 7.77 -28.37
CA ALA A 60 -13.19 6.55 -28.12
C ALA A 60 -14.47 6.49 -28.98
N ALA A 61 -15.22 7.60 -29.08
CA ALA A 61 -16.41 7.67 -29.92
C ALA A 61 -16.09 7.49 -31.42
N SER A 62 -15.00 8.09 -31.90
CA SER A 62 -14.54 7.89 -33.28
C SER A 62 -14.19 6.42 -33.53
N ALA A 63 -13.40 5.81 -32.66
CA ALA A 63 -13.01 4.41 -32.80
C ALA A 63 -14.23 3.47 -32.86
N LYS A 64 -15.24 3.71 -32.02
CA LYS A 64 -16.50 2.94 -32.03
C LYS A 64 -17.28 3.12 -33.33
N ARG A 65 -17.40 4.36 -33.82
CA ARG A 65 -18.04 4.66 -35.11
C ARG A 65 -17.34 3.91 -36.26
N ASP A 66 -16.03 3.78 -36.18
CA ASP A 66 -15.20 3.09 -37.16
C ASP A 66 -15.19 1.56 -36.93
N GLY A 67 -16.06 1.02 -36.05
CA GLY A 67 -16.20 -0.41 -35.78
C GLY A 67 -15.08 -1.03 -34.95
N ARG A 68 -14.23 -0.22 -34.31
CA ARG A 68 -13.09 -0.68 -33.50
C ARG A 68 -13.50 -0.81 -32.03
N ARG A 69 -13.05 -1.89 -31.39
CA ARG A 69 -13.26 -2.16 -29.96
C ARG A 69 -12.26 -1.34 -29.16
N VAL A 70 -12.76 -0.43 -28.31
CA VAL A 70 -11.93 0.41 -27.45
C VAL A 70 -11.45 -0.40 -26.25
N VAL A 71 -10.15 -0.35 -25.98
CA VAL A 71 -9.52 -0.98 -24.82
C VAL A 71 -8.77 0.09 -24.04
N VAL A 72 -9.21 0.38 -22.82
CA VAL A 72 -8.53 1.30 -21.90
C VAL A 72 -7.45 0.52 -21.16
N ILE A 73 -6.20 0.97 -21.30
CA ILE A 73 -5.03 0.35 -20.67
C ILE A 73 -4.45 1.35 -19.66
N ALA A 74 -4.64 1.09 -18.37
CA ALA A 74 -4.13 1.95 -17.30
C ALA A 74 -2.75 1.48 -16.87
N VAL A 75 -1.70 2.22 -17.26
CA VAL A 75 -0.32 1.94 -16.85
C VAL A 75 0.04 2.89 -15.71
N GLY A 76 0.12 2.39 -14.47
CA GLY A 76 0.40 3.24 -13.32
C GLY A 76 0.04 2.68 -11.96
N GLY A 77 -0.05 3.56 -10.96
CA GLY A 77 -0.55 3.23 -9.61
C GLY A 77 -2.08 3.23 -9.52
N GLY A 78 -2.62 2.93 -8.33
CA GLY A 78 -4.07 2.74 -8.12
C GLY A 78 -4.94 3.95 -8.42
N VAL A 79 -4.38 5.17 -8.35
CA VAL A 79 -5.11 6.38 -8.78
C VAL A 79 -5.50 6.28 -10.26
N ASN A 80 -4.55 5.94 -11.13
CA ASN A 80 -4.79 5.78 -12.57
C ASN A 80 -5.74 4.60 -12.86
N GLY A 81 -5.54 3.46 -12.18
CA GLY A 81 -6.43 2.30 -12.30
C GLY A 81 -7.88 2.61 -11.94
N ASN A 82 -8.10 3.28 -10.80
CA ASN A 82 -9.45 3.61 -10.34
C ASN A 82 -10.17 4.59 -11.27
N THR A 83 -9.50 5.64 -11.74
CA THR A 83 -10.14 6.66 -12.60
C THR A 83 -10.37 6.14 -14.00
N MET A 84 -9.37 5.49 -14.61
CA MET A 84 -9.49 4.94 -15.96
C MET A 84 -10.42 3.74 -16.01
N GLY A 85 -10.48 2.92 -14.96
CA GLY A 85 -11.48 1.87 -14.81
C GLY A 85 -12.91 2.44 -14.72
N THR A 86 -13.10 3.55 -14.02
CA THR A 86 -14.39 4.26 -13.97
C THR A 86 -14.79 4.76 -15.36
N ILE A 87 -13.85 5.37 -16.10
CA ILE A 87 -14.09 5.84 -17.46
C ILE A 87 -14.40 4.67 -18.38
N ALA A 88 -13.61 3.59 -18.34
CA ALA A 88 -13.80 2.41 -19.17
C ALA A 88 -15.20 1.81 -18.98
N ALA A 89 -15.66 1.70 -17.72
CA ALA A 89 -17.01 1.25 -17.41
C ALA A 89 -18.09 2.18 -17.99
N MET A 90 -17.95 3.50 -17.80
CA MET A 90 -18.94 4.49 -18.26
C MET A 90 -19.04 4.55 -19.78
N ILE A 91 -17.92 4.41 -20.48
CA ILE A 91 -17.91 4.39 -21.95
C ILE A 91 -18.14 2.99 -22.51
N GLY A 92 -18.30 1.94 -21.71
CA GLY A 92 -18.44 0.56 -22.20
C GLY A 92 -17.25 0.10 -23.05
N ALA A 93 -16.03 0.28 -22.54
CA ALA A 93 -14.77 -0.20 -23.13
C ALA A 93 -14.17 -1.32 -22.28
N ASP A 94 -13.37 -2.18 -22.88
CA ASP A 94 -12.58 -3.12 -22.08
C ASP A 94 -11.54 -2.40 -21.26
N PHE A 95 -11.16 -3.02 -20.15
CA PHE A 95 -10.21 -2.46 -19.21
C PHE A 95 -9.08 -3.43 -18.93
N VAL A 96 -7.85 -2.93 -18.99
CA VAL A 96 -6.61 -3.65 -18.69
C VAL A 96 -5.78 -2.81 -17.73
N GLU A 97 -5.24 -3.42 -16.69
CA GLU A 97 -4.35 -2.77 -15.74
C GLU A 97 -2.91 -3.22 -15.92
N VAL A 98 -1.98 -2.28 -15.90
CA VAL A 98 -0.54 -2.53 -15.86
C VAL A 98 0.00 -1.82 -14.62
N PRO A 99 -0.13 -2.43 -13.43
CA PRO A 99 0.29 -1.81 -12.18
C PRO A 99 1.80 -1.54 -12.18
N THR A 100 2.19 -0.30 -11.89
CA THR A 100 3.60 0.10 -11.76
C THR A 100 3.99 0.42 -10.31
N THR A 101 3.08 0.19 -9.35
CA THR A 101 3.36 0.27 -7.92
C THR A 101 2.95 -1.03 -7.25
N LEU A 102 3.74 -1.45 -6.25
CA LEU A 102 3.43 -2.67 -5.49
C LEU A 102 2.07 -2.57 -4.79
N MET A 103 1.72 -1.40 -4.26
CA MET A 103 0.43 -1.19 -3.61
C MET A 103 -0.75 -1.33 -4.59
N HIS A 104 -0.62 -0.86 -5.84
CA HIS A 104 -1.66 -1.08 -6.84
C HIS A 104 -1.81 -2.58 -7.11
N TYR A 105 -0.69 -3.28 -7.30
CA TYR A 105 -0.73 -4.71 -7.58
C TYR A 105 -1.35 -5.51 -6.41
N ASN A 106 -0.96 -5.21 -5.17
CA ASN A 106 -1.36 -5.96 -3.98
C ASN A 106 -2.77 -5.63 -3.46
N ASP A 107 -3.43 -4.64 -4.03
CA ASP A 107 -4.70 -4.15 -3.51
C ASP A 107 -5.67 -3.84 -4.65
N ALA A 108 -5.48 -2.69 -5.29
CA ALA A 108 -6.46 -2.14 -6.20
C ALA A 108 -6.71 -2.96 -7.49
N THR A 109 -5.79 -3.85 -7.90
CA THR A 109 -6.03 -4.74 -9.06
C THR A 109 -7.03 -5.87 -8.75
N THR A 110 -7.20 -6.23 -7.49
CA THR A 110 -8.15 -7.28 -7.07
C THR A 110 -9.53 -6.75 -6.68
N SER A 111 -9.66 -5.43 -6.50
CA SER A 111 -10.94 -4.78 -6.21
C SER A 111 -11.66 -4.35 -7.48
N ALA A 112 -12.95 -4.65 -7.57
CA ALA A 112 -13.82 -4.12 -8.61
C ALA A 112 -14.11 -2.62 -8.40
N LYS A 113 -13.83 -2.04 -7.23
CA LYS A 113 -14.17 -0.65 -6.91
C LYS A 113 -13.31 0.32 -7.72
N LYS A 114 -13.93 1.02 -8.66
CA LYS A 114 -13.32 2.09 -9.46
C LYS A 114 -14.05 3.39 -9.16
N ALA A 115 -13.32 4.45 -8.78
CA ALA A 115 -13.95 5.68 -8.32
C ALA A 115 -13.10 6.93 -8.54
N PHE A 116 -13.78 8.06 -8.54
CA PHE A 116 -13.28 9.42 -8.37
C PHE A 116 -13.50 9.90 -6.93
N SER A 117 -12.62 10.79 -6.48
CA SER A 117 -12.71 11.52 -5.24
C SER A 117 -13.36 12.90 -5.49
N LEU A 118 -14.06 13.43 -4.48
CA LEU A 118 -14.51 14.82 -4.48
C LEU A 118 -13.33 15.71 -4.04
N VAL A 119 -12.76 16.44 -4.99
CA VAL A 119 -11.67 17.37 -4.75
C VAL A 119 -12.11 18.79 -5.07
N LYS A 120 -11.85 19.71 -4.16
CA LYS A 120 -12.11 21.15 -4.33
C LYS A 120 -10.89 21.95 -3.90
N ASP A 121 -10.40 22.85 -4.76
CA ASP A 121 -9.24 23.70 -4.49
C ASP A 121 -8.00 22.91 -4.02
N GLY A 122 -7.77 21.74 -4.63
CA GLY A 122 -6.68 20.82 -4.25
C GLY A 122 -6.92 20.02 -2.96
N GLN A 123 -8.04 20.23 -2.26
CA GLN A 123 -8.40 19.51 -1.05
C GLN A 123 -9.33 18.34 -1.34
N ILE A 124 -8.99 17.16 -0.83
CA ILE A 124 -9.84 15.96 -0.91
C ILE A 124 -10.92 16.09 0.16
N LEU A 125 -12.16 16.38 -0.26
CA LEU A 125 -13.31 16.48 0.64
C LEU A 125 -13.94 15.11 0.93
N SER A 126 -13.87 14.20 -0.03
CA SER A 126 -14.32 12.82 0.14
C SER A 126 -13.58 11.90 -0.83
N LYS A 127 -12.95 10.84 -0.31
CA LYS A 127 -12.24 9.84 -1.13
C LYS A 127 -13.25 8.89 -1.78
N ASN A 128 -13.06 8.57 -3.05
CA ASN A 128 -13.78 7.49 -3.77
C ASN A 128 -15.33 7.58 -3.75
N ILE A 129 -15.91 8.78 -3.68
CA ILE A 129 -17.35 8.98 -3.50
C ILE A 129 -18.19 8.78 -4.77
N LEU A 130 -17.60 8.89 -5.95
CA LEU A 130 -18.29 8.74 -7.24
C LEU A 130 -17.63 7.63 -8.05
N GLY A 131 -18.31 6.51 -8.28
CA GLY A 131 -17.67 5.36 -8.92
C GLY A 131 -18.61 4.26 -9.38
N THR A 132 -18.03 3.11 -9.69
CA THR A 132 -18.68 1.90 -10.17
C THR A 132 -17.89 0.66 -9.73
N PHE A 133 -18.46 -0.52 -9.91
CA PHE A 133 -17.79 -1.80 -9.75
C PHE A 133 -17.48 -2.36 -11.14
N TYR A 134 -16.21 -2.35 -11.53
CA TYR A 134 -15.74 -2.82 -12.84
C TYR A 134 -14.38 -3.51 -12.72
N LEU A 135 -14.37 -4.81 -13.05
CA LEU A 135 -13.16 -5.62 -13.05
C LEU A 135 -12.36 -5.41 -14.34
N PRO A 136 -11.02 -5.43 -14.27
CA PRO A 136 -10.19 -5.53 -15.45
C PRO A 136 -10.31 -6.91 -16.09
N GLN A 137 -10.17 -6.95 -17.42
CA GLN A 137 -10.18 -8.18 -18.21
C GLN A 137 -8.84 -8.89 -18.10
N LEU A 138 -7.79 -8.13 -17.81
CA LEU A 138 -6.44 -8.62 -17.63
C LEU A 138 -5.62 -7.63 -16.79
N VAL A 139 -4.74 -8.17 -15.96
CA VAL A 139 -3.75 -7.40 -15.18
C VAL A 139 -2.35 -7.91 -15.58
N PHE A 140 -1.50 -7.02 -16.09
CA PHE A 140 -0.12 -7.34 -16.47
C PHE A 140 0.87 -6.86 -15.43
N CYS A 141 1.52 -7.82 -14.78
CA CYS A 141 2.42 -7.54 -13.67
C CYS A 141 3.86 -7.69 -14.13
N ILE A 142 4.51 -6.56 -14.35
CA ILE A 142 5.87 -6.49 -14.88
C ILE A 142 6.79 -6.10 -13.73
N SER A 143 7.45 -7.10 -13.13
CA SER A 143 8.28 -6.90 -11.94
C SER A 143 9.43 -5.91 -12.18
N GLU A 144 9.97 -5.78 -13.39
CA GLU A 144 11.01 -4.77 -13.68
C GLU A 144 10.53 -3.33 -13.44
N THR A 145 9.23 -3.05 -13.52
CA THR A 145 8.71 -1.71 -13.22
C THR A 145 8.91 -1.32 -11.75
N PHE A 146 9.04 -2.31 -10.85
CA PHE A 146 9.29 -2.07 -9.43
C PHE A 146 10.73 -1.64 -9.13
N LEU A 147 11.66 -1.80 -10.08
CA LEU A 147 13.04 -1.35 -9.96
C LEU A 147 13.19 0.17 -10.02
N THR A 148 12.13 0.90 -10.41
CA THR A 148 12.11 2.36 -10.44
C THR A 148 11.17 2.95 -9.38
N LEU A 149 10.75 2.17 -8.37
CA LEU A 149 9.92 2.67 -7.27
C LEU A 149 10.65 3.69 -6.39
N SER A 150 9.90 4.42 -5.57
CA SER A 150 10.50 5.08 -4.40
C SER A 150 10.57 4.07 -3.23
N PRO A 151 11.55 4.21 -2.33
CA PRO A 151 11.58 3.42 -1.10
C PRO A 151 10.26 3.50 -0.32
N CYS A 152 9.63 4.68 -0.24
CA CYS A 152 8.33 4.87 0.40
C CYS A 152 7.22 4.01 -0.23
N SER A 153 7.25 3.81 -1.56
CA SER A 153 6.25 2.98 -2.24
C SER A 153 6.37 1.49 -1.87
N VAL A 154 7.58 1.01 -1.60
CA VAL A 154 7.82 -0.36 -1.13
C VAL A 154 7.35 -0.51 0.31
N HIS A 155 7.68 0.44 1.20
CA HIS A 155 7.20 0.44 2.59
C HIS A 155 5.67 0.52 2.66
N ALA A 156 5.03 1.31 1.78
CA ALA A 156 3.58 1.39 1.70
C ALA A 156 2.96 0.02 1.38
N ALA A 157 3.51 -0.71 0.42
CA ALA A 157 3.04 -2.05 0.09
C ALA A 157 3.25 -3.04 1.25
N VAL A 158 4.39 -2.95 1.94
CA VAL A 158 4.66 -3.76 3.14
C VAL A 158 3.69 -3.43 4.27
N GLY A 159 3.34 -2.17 4.51
CA GLY A 159 2.37 -1.82 5.55
C GLY A 159 0.98 -2.40 5.33
N GLU A 160 0.52 -2.46 4.07
CA GLU A 160 -0.71 -3.19 3.72
C GLU A 160 -0.57 -4.71 3.85
N ALA A 161 0.63 -5.24 3.55
CA ALA A 161 0.94 -6.65 3.74
C ALA A 161 0.85 -7.03 5.21
N THR A 162 1.52 -6.29 6.10
CA THR A 162 1.57 -6.55 7.54
C THR A 162 0.20 -6.47 8.18
N LYS A 163 -0.66 -5.54 7.75
CA LYS A 163 -2.09 -5.53 8.10
C LYS A 163 -2.74 -6.88 7.80
N THR A 164 -2.58 -7.37 6.57
CA THR A 164 -3.17 -8.64 6.13
C THR A 164 -2.59 -9.82 6.93
N MET A 165 -1.28 -9.83 7.21
CA MET A 165 -0.62 -10.84 8.03
C MET A 165 -1.16 -10.86 9.47
N SER A 166 -1.36 -9.69 10.08
CA SER A 166 -1.89 -9.54 11.45
C SER A 166 -3.33 -10.01 11.57
N MET A 167 -4.08 -9.96 10.47
CA MET A 167 -5.51 -10.22 10.41
C MET A 167 -5.83 -11.69 10.08
N LEU A 168 -5.11 -12.32 9.14
CA LEU A 168 -5.51 -13.64 8.62
C LEU A 168 -4.72 -14.82 9.19
N GLY A 169 -3.54 -14.59 9.79
CA GLY A 169 -2.70 -15.68 10.35
C GLY A 169 -2.25 -16.68 9.29
N ASN A 170 -1.54 -17.75 9.66
CA ASN A 170 -1.12 -18.77 8.70
C ASN A 170 -2.20 -19.84 8.49
N THR A 171 -2.78 -19.82 7.31
CA THR A 171 -3.89 -20.68 6.90
C THR A 171 -3.48 -22.12 6.56
N THR A 172 -2.21 -22.48 6.74
CA THR A 172 -1.75 -23.88 6.65
C THR A 172 -1.83 -24.63 7.98
N SER A 173 -1.98 -23.92 9.11
CA SER A 173 -2.23 -24.54 10.42
C SER A 173 -3.72 -24.80 10.64
N GLU A 174 -4.06 -25.78 11.49
CA GLU A 174 -5.46 -26.08 11.83
C GLU A 174 -6.16 -24.89 12.50
N ALA A 175 -5.51 -24.26 13.47
CA ALA A 175 -6.03 -23.06 14.13
C ALA A 175 -6.19 -21.87 13.17
N GLY A 176 -5.27 -21.72 12.22
CA GLY A 176 -5.36 -20.71 11.16
C GLY A 176 -6.49 -21.01 10.18
N GLN A 177 -6.66 -22.26 9.74
CA GLN A 177 -7.78 -22.69 8.89
C GLN A 177 -9.12 -22.49 9.58
N ARG A 178 -9.25 -22.80 10.87
CA ARG A 178 -10.47 -22.58 11.64
C ARG A 178 -10.81 -21.10 11.71
N ASN A 179 -9.84 -20.25 12.09
CA ASN A 179 -10.05 -18.80 12.12
C ASN A 179 -10.37 -18.23 10.74
N PHE A 180 -9.63 -18.65 9.72
CA PHE A 180 -9.85 -18.23 8.35
C PHE A 180 -11.23 -18.68 7.87
N HIS A 181 -11.65 -19.92 8.11
CA HIS A 181 -13.00 -20.40 7.81
C HIS A 181 -14.07 -19.60 8.56
N ASN A 182 -13.86 -19.30 9.84
CA ASN A 182 -14.78 -18.50 10.65
C ASN A 182 -14.96 -17.08 10.09
N ILE A 183 -13.87 -16.47 9.65
CA ILE A 183 -13.85 -15.11 9.13
C ILE A 183 -14.35 -15.08 7.68
N LEU A 184 -13.87 -16.01 6.85
CA LEU A 184 -13.93 -15.94 5.40
C LEU A 184 -14.89 -16.97 4.77
N GLY A 185 -15.27 -18.03 5.48
CA GLY A 185 -16.25 -19.02 5.05
C GLY A 185 -15.74 -20.10 4.09
N GLY A 186 -14.42 -20.20 3.88
CA GLY A 186 -13.82 -21.21 3.01
C GLY A 186 -12.33 -21.37 3.26
N SER A 187 -11.73 -22.47 2.81
CA SER A 187 -10.31 -22.82 3.00
C SER A 187 -9.54 -23.05 1.67
N GLU A 188 -10.24 -23.01 0.53
CA GLU A 188 -9.72 -23.46 -0.77
C GLU A 188 -8.54 -22.63 -1.33
N PHE A 189 -8.25 -21.46 -0.77
CA PHE A 189 -7.19 -20.55 -1.22
C PHE A 189 -6.38 -19.99 -0.04
N ALA A 190 -6.03 -20.90 0.87
CA ALA A 190 -5.12 -20.67 1.99
C ALA A 190 -3.81 -19.98 1.55
N SER A 191 -3.58 -18.76 2.05
CA SER A 191 -2.30 -18.03 1.96
C SER A 191 -1.42 -18.32 3.17
N ASP A 192 -0.14 -18.63 2.94
CA ASP A 192 0.86 -18.70 3.99
C ASP A 192 1.60 -17.37 4.05
N PHE A 193 0.99 -16.42 4.76
CA PHE A 193 1.53 -15.08 4.94
C PHE A 193 2.90 -15.08 5.65
N THR A 194 3.26 -16.15 6.36
CA THR A 194 4.59 -16.23 7.01
C THR A 194 5.71 -16.41 5.99
N ARG A 195 5.40 -16.79 4.74
CA ARG A 195 6.38 -16.78 3.64
C ARG A 195 6.93 -15.38 3.41
N ILE A 196 6.14 -14.32 3.62
CA ILE A 196 6.57 -12.92 3.45
C ILE A 196 7.71 -12.60 4.42
N ILE A 197 7.63 -13.05 5.67
CA ILE A 197 8.67 -12.89 6.71
C ILE A 197 10.00 -13.49 6.25
N GLY A 198 9.96 -14.67 5.60
CA GLY A 198 11.13 -15.35 5.04
C GLY A 198 11.83 -14.57 3.92
N THR A 199 11.16 -13.57 3.35
CA THR A 199 11.70 -12.74 2.25
C THR A 199 12.20 -11.36 2.67
N VAL A 200 12.31 -11.09 3.99
CA VAL A 200 12.79 -9.79 4.51
C VAL A 200 14.12 -9.37 3.88
N LYS A 201 15.05 -10.30 3.65
CA LYS A 201 16.33 -10.02 2.98
C LYS A 201 16.12 -9.42 1.58
N GLY A 202 15.16 -9.95 0.82
CA GLY A 202 14.82 -9.43 -0.51
C GLY A 202 14.24 -8.01 -0.46
N PHE A 203 13.41 -7.72 0.54
CA PHE A 203 12.95 -6.36 0.81
C PHE A 203 14.12 -5.41 1.08
N GLU A 204 15.05 -5.79 1.97
CA GLU A 204 16.21 -4.96 2.29
C GLU A 204 17.07 -4.68 1.05
N GLN A 205 17.35 -5.73 0.27
CA GLN A 205 18.13 -5.61 -0.96
C GLN A 205 17.45 -4.69 -1.98
N LEU A 206 16.11 -4.74 -2.07
CA LEU A 206 15.34 -3.84 -2.92
C LEU A 206 15.44 -2.38 -2.45
N ILE A 207 15.26 -2.11 -1.15
CA ILE A 207 15.39 -0.76 -0.61
C ILE A 207 16.79 -0.20 -0.85
N THR A 208 17.84 -0.98 -0.57
CA THR A 208 19.23 -0.59 -0.83
C THR A 208 19.46 -0.31 -2.31
N PHE A 209 18.97 -1.16 -3.21
CA PHE A 209 19.06 -0.96 -4.65
C PHE A 209 18.37 0.35 -5.09
N LEU A 210 17.15 0.61 -4.62
CA LEU A 210 16.40 1.83 -4.96
C LEU A 210 17.08 3.10 -4.45
N ARG A 211 17.70 3.05 -3.27
CA ARG A 211 18.48 4.18 -2.72
C ARG A 211 19.75 4.42 -3.53
N ARG A 212 20.50 3.35 -3.86
CA ARG A 212 21.74 3.41 -4.66
C ARG A 212 21.50 3.97 -6.06
N THR A 213 20.41 3.58 -6.69
CA THR A 213 20.08 3.96 -8.07
C THR A 213 19.26 5.24 -8.20
N ARG A 214 18.98 5.95 -7.10
CA ARG A 214 18.18 7.20 -7.08
C ARG A 214 18.65 8.20 -8.14
N ARG A 215 19.97 8.45 -8.23
CA ARG A 215 20.53 9.39 -9.22
C ARG A 215 20.30 8.95 -10.66
N LEU A 216 20.36 7.64 -10.96
CA LEU A 216 20.08 7.12 -12.29
C LEU A 216 18.60 7.28 -12.63
N LYS A 217 17.71 6.98 -11.68
CA LYS A 217 16.28 7.23 -11.84
C LYS A 217 16.01 8.72 -12.10
N ASP A 218 16.68 9.63 -11.40
CA ASP A 218 16.52 11.07 -11.60
C ASP A 218 16.97 11.51 -13.01
N LYS A 219 18.03 10.90 -13.58
CA LYS A 219 18.41 11.10 -14.99
C LYS A 219 17.28 10.68 -15.94
N VAL A 220 16.71 9.48 -15.75
CA VAL A 220 15.59 8.97 -16.56
C VAL A 220 14.40 9.92 -16.50
N LEU A 221 13.97 10.31 -15.28
CA LEU A 221 12.84 11.20 -15.08
C LEU A 221 13.09 12.59 -15.69
N THR A 222 14.32 13.09 -15.64
CA THR A 222 14.68 14.39 -16.22
C THR A 222 14.59 14.34 -17.75
N ALA A 223 15.13 13.32 -18.39
CA ALA A 223 14.98 13.12 -19.83
C ALA A 223 13.50 12.96 -20.22
N GLY A 224 12.73 12.16 -19.46
CA GLY A 224 11.30 11.99 -19.66
C GLY A 224 10.49 13.29 -19.56
N ARG A 225 10.78 14.14 -18.57
CA ARG A 225 10.17 15.47 -18.45
C ARG A 225 10.53 16.39 -19.62
N ALA A 226 11.76 16.31 -20.13
CA ALA A 226 12.15 17.05 -21.32
C ALA A 226 11.34 16.59 -22.56
N ILE A 227 11.11 15.28 -22.73
CA ILE A 227 10.23 14.76 -23.79
C ILE A 227 8.79 15.28 -23.63
N ALA A 228 8.26 15.34 -22.40
CA ALA A 228 6.95 15.90 -22.14
C ALA A 228 6.86 17.38 -22.51
N ALA A 229 7.87 18.19 -22.13
CA ALA A 229 7.94 19.60 -22.48
C ALA A 229 8.04 19.82 -24.00
N ALA A 230 8.90 19.06 -24.69
CA ALA A 230 9.03 19.13 -26.15
C ALA A 230 7.74 18.74 -26.88
N ARG A 231 7.01 17.70 -26.42
CA ARG A 231 5.69 17.33 -26.97
C ARG A 231 4.67 18.46 -26.79
N ALA A 232 4.63 19.07 -25.60
CA ALA A 232 3.74 20.19 -25.31
C ALA A 232 4.04 21.42 -26.19
N ALA A 233 5.31 21.66 -26.50
CA ALA A 233 5.76 22.74 -27.39
C ALA A 233 5.65 22.40 -28.89
N HIS A 234 5.19 21.20 -29.25
CA HIS A 234 5.16 20.69 -30.63
C HIS A 234 6.54 20.71 -31.30
N GLY A 235 7.57 20.34 -30.52
CA GLY A 235 8.95 20.26 -30.97
C GLY A 235 9.14 19.31 -32.17
N PRO A 236 10.19 19.52 -32.98
CA PRO A 236 10.50 18.70 -34.13
C PRO A 236 10.70 17.23 -33.78
N ARG A 237 10.39 16.33 -34.73
CA ARG A 237 10.50 14.88 -34.53
C ARG A 237 11.90 14.43 -34.16
N ASP A 238 12.94 15.07 -34.71
CA ASP A 238 14.33 14.72 -34.45
C ASP A 238 14.75 15.04 -33.00
N GLU A 239 14.24 16.14 -32.43
CA GLU A 239 14.46 16.49 -31.02
C GLU A 239 13.81 15.45 -30.10
N LEU A 240 12.54 15.11 -30.36
CA LEU A 240 11.83 14.09 -29.59
C LEU A 240 12.52 12.73 -29.66
N LYS A 241 13.05 12.36 -30.83
CA LYS A 241 13.80 11.12 -31.02
C LYS A 241 15.09 11.12 -30.21
N ALA A 242 15.88 12.20 -30.28
CA ALA A 242 17.13 12.31 -29.51
C ALA A 242 16.89 12.24 -27.99
N LEU A 243 15.85 12.91 -27.49
CA LEU A 243 15.47 12.84 -26.08
C LEU A 243 14.98 11.43 -25.67
N ALA A 244 14.25 10.74 -26.54
CA ALA A 244 13.82 9.37 -26.32
C ALA A 244 15.01 8.40 -26.22
N GLU A 245 15.99 8.50 -27.13
CA GLU A 245 17.24 7.73 -27.10
C GLU A 245 18.03 8.02 -25.80
N GLN A 246 18.10 9.28 -25.37
CA GLN A 246 18.74 9.64 -24.09
C GLN A 246 18.04 9.01 -22.88
N ARG A 247 16.71 9.06 -22.83
CA ARG A 247 15.90 8.44 -21.76
C ARG A 247 16.11 6.92 -21.75
N GLU A 248 16.09 6.28 -22.92
CA GLU A 248 16.29 4.85 -23.08
C GLU A 248 17.67 4.43 -22.57
N GLY A 249 18.74 5.11 -22.99
CA GLY A 249 20.09 4.85 -22.49
C GLY A 249 20.23 5.01 -20.97
N ALA A 250 19.59 6.02 -20.38
CA ALA A 250 19.58 6.19 -18.93
C ALA A 250 18.81 5.06 -18.21
N LEU A 251 17.73 4.57 -18.80
CA LEU A 251 16.95 3.45 -18.24
C LEU A 251 17.71 2.12 -18.38
N GLU A 252 18.45 1.93 -19.47
CA GLU A 252 19.37 0.81 -19.65
C GLU A 252 20.51 0.83 -18.63
N GLU A 253 21.10 2.00 -18.33
CA GLU A 253 22.09 2.17 -17.26
C GLU A 253 21.53 1.74 -15.90
N LEU A 254 20.30 2.17 -15.57
CA LEU A 254 19.62 1.75 -14.34
C LEU A 254 19.34 0.24 -14.32
N ARG A 255 18.87 -0.34 -15.43
CA ARG A 255 18.61 -1.78 -15.52
C ARG A 255 19.91 -2.60 -15.43
N ALA A 256 21.01 -2.07 -15.95
CA ALA A 256 22.33 -2.69 -15.83
C ALA A 256 22.77 -2.82 -14.37
N GLU A 257 22.49 -1.82 -13.53
CA GLU A 257 22.77 -1.90 -12.09
C GLU A 257 22.07 -3.08 -11.43
N PHE A 258 20.86 -3.42 -11.87
CA PHE A 258 20.16 -4.61 -11.40
C PHE A 258 20.78 -5.88 -12.01
N HIS A 259 20.75 -6.03 -13.33
CA HIS A 259 21.10 -7.28 -14.02
C HIS A 259 22.59 -7.62 -14.07
N ARG A 260 23.48 -6.63 -13.88
CA ARG A 260 24.94 -6.82 -13.93
C ARG A 260 25.63 -6.29 -12.67
N GLY A 261 25.08 -5.27 -12.02
CA GLY A 261 25.67 -4.63 -10.84
C GLY A 261 25.27 -5.26 -9.49
N LEU A 262 24.30 -6.18 -9.45
CA LEU A 262 23.95 -6.95 -8.24
C LEU A 262 24.37 -8.42 -8.38
N PRO A 263 24.87 -9.05 -7.30
CA PRO A 263 25.06 -10.49 -7.25
C PRO A 263 23.77 -11.26 -7.52
N ASP A 264 23.88 -12.43 -8.14
CA ASP A 264 22.73 -13.29 -8.50
C ASP A 264 21.83 -13.57 -7.28
N ALA A 265 22.44 -13.93 -6.13
CA ALA A 265 21.71 -14.18 -4.89
C ALA A 265 20.91 -12.96 -4.39
N SER A 266 21.40 -11.74 -4.61
CA SER A 266 20.66 -10.51 -4.27
C SER A 266 19.47 -10.34 -5.20
N ARG A 267 19.65 -10.53 -6.52
CA ARG A 267 18.55 -10.45 -7.50
C ARG A 267 17.48 -11.49 -7.21
N GLU A 268 17.87 -12.74 -6.97
CA GLU A 268 16.95 -13.83 -6.61
C GLU A 268 16.17 -13.49 -5.35
N SER A 269 16.82 -12.94 -4.31
CA SER A 269 16.12 -12.55 -3.10
C SER A 269 15.11 -11.42 -3.32
N ILE A 270 15.44 -10.42 -4.15
CA ILE A 270 14.52 -9.33 -4.52
C ILE A 270 13.31 -9.90 -5.26
N MET A 271 13.55 -10.75 -6.26
CA MET A 271 12.48 -11.36 -7.04
C MET A 271 11.62 -12.30 -6.20
N ALA A 272 12.21 -13.03 -5.24
CA ALA A 272 11.47 -13.85 -4.29
C ALA A 272 10.57 -12.99 -3.39
N PHE A 273 11.09 -11.88 -2.84
CA PHE A 273 10.28 -10.93 -2.07
C PHE A 273 9.10 -10.41 -2.89
N LEU A 274 9.37 -9.88 -4.09
CA LEU A 274 8.33 -9.36 -4.98
C LEU A 274 7.30 -10.43 -5.35
N THR A 275 7.73 -11.66 -5.63
CA THR A 275 6.80 -12.74 -5.99
C THR A 275 5.92 -13.14 -4.81
N VAL A 276 6.54 -13.42 -3.66
CA VAL A 276 5.83 -13.92 -2.47
C VAL A 276 4.87 -12.89 -1.91
N ILE A 277 5.30 -11.63 -1.71
CA ILE A 277 4.42 -10.60 -1.16
C ILE A 277 3.18 -10.39 -2.03
N ASN A 278 3.35 -10.43 -3.35
CA ASN A 278 2.24 -10.21 -4.26
C ASN A 278 1.32 -11.44 -4.32
N GLU A 279 1.89 -12.64 -4.42
CA GLU A 279 1.12 -13.89 -4.47
C GLU A 279 0.24 -14.07 -3.22
N GLU A 280 0.82 -13.95 -2.03
CA GLU A 280 0.08 -14.19 -0.77
C GLU A 280 -1.03 -13.16 -0.55
N ILE A 281 -0.78 -11.87 -0.84
CA ILE A 281 -1.80 -10.83 -0.66
C ILE A 281 -2.93 -10.97 -1.69
N ILE A 282 -2.60 -11.27 -2.96
CA ILE A 282 -3.62 -11.46 -4.00
C ILE A 282 -4.47 -12.67 -3.69
N ARG A 283 -3.87 -13.80 -3.29
CA ARG A 283 -4.62 -15.01 -2.87
C ARG A 283 -5.59 -14.69 -1.74
N ALA A 284 -5.16 -13.89 -0.77
CA ALA A 284 -5.99 -13.48 0.36
C ALA A 284 -7.19 -12.61 -0.05
N LYS A 285 -6.98 -11.65 -0.95
CA LYS A 285 -8.00 -10.66 -1.34
C LYS A 285 -8.93 -11.15 -2.43
N ALA A 286 -8.40 -11.85 -3.44
CA ALA A 286 -9.16 -12.32 -4.58
C ALA A 286 -10.34 -13.20 -4.15
N MET A 287 -10.19 -13.98 -3.07
CA MET A 287 -11.28 -14.76 -2.50
C MET A 287 -12.51 -13.94 -2.10
N PHE A 288 -12.27 -12.77 -1.51
CA PHE A 288 -13.34 -11.87 -1.08
C PHE A 288 -13.89 -11.11 -2.26
N LEU A 289 -13.00 -10.41 -2.94
CA LEU A 289 -13.37 -9.36 -3.86
C LEU A 289 -13.85 -9.91 -5.21
N ALA A 290 -13.48 -11.14 -5.57
CA ALA A 290 -13.95 -11.76 -6.80
C ALA A 290 -15.14 -12.72 -6.58
N TYR A 291 -15.25 -13.38 -5.42
CA TYR A 291 -16.19 -14.52 -5.27
C TYR A 291 -17.23 -14.36 -4.16
N SER A 292 -16.88 -13.79 -2.99
CA SER A 292 -17.75 -13.84 -1.81
C SER A 292 -18.42 -12.51 -1.45
N ASP A 293 -17.71 -11.38 -1.63
CA ASP A 293 -18.16 -10.03 -1.28
C ASP A 293 -17.60 -9.00 -2.29
N PRO A 294 -17.98 -9.09 -3.57
CA PRO A 294 -17.42 -8.27 -4.64
C PRO A 294 -17.79 -6.78 -4.55
N PHE A 295 -18.75 -6.44 -3.68
CA PHE A 295 -19.18 -5.06 -3.43
C PHE A 295 -18.65 -4.48 -2.12
N GLU A 296 -17.85 -5.25 -1.39
CA GLU A 296 -17.21 -4.85 -0.13
C GLU A 296 -18.21 -4.39 0.95
N LYS A 297 -19.33 -5.09 1.14
CA LYS A 297 -20.43 -4.69 2.05
C LYS A 297 -20.54 -5.50 3.33
N TYR A 298 -19.82 -6.62 3.41
CA TYR A 298 -19.95 -7.61 4.47
C TYR A 298 -18.56 -7.91 5.07
N ARG A 299 -18.05 -9.13 4.86
CA ARG A 299 -16.79 -9.62 5.44
C ARG A 299 -15.56 -8.89 4.87
N ALA A 300 -15.65 -8.32 3.67
CA ALA A 300 -14.53 -7.56 3.10
C ALA A 300 -14.22 -6.27 3.88
N LEU A 301 -15.15 -5.76 4.71
CA LEU A 301 -14.85 -4.65 5.63
C LEU A 301 -13.71 -5.00 6.59
N LEU A 302 -13.40 -6.28 6.76
CA LEU A 302 -12.24 -6.72 7.52
C LEU A 302 -10.91 -6.19 6.95
N PHE A 303 -10.78 -6.00 5.63
CA PHE A 303 -9.57 -5.46 5.04
C PHE A 303 -9.27 -4.01 5.45
N GLU A 304 -10.21 -3.37 6.15
CA GLU A 304 -10.03 -2.05 6.76
C GLU A 304 -9.37 -2.11 8.16
N TYR A 305 -8.85 -3.27 8.59
CA TYR A 305 -8.07 -3.38 9.83
C TYR A 305 -6.98 -2.31 9.87
N ALA A 306 -6.82 -1.64 11.02
CA ALA A 306 -5.89 -0.53 11.24
C ALA A 306 -6.12 0.75 10.38
N HIS A 307 -7.15 0.80 9.53
CA HIS A 307 -7.39 1.99 8.70
C HIS A 307 -7.99 3.16 9.47
N THR A 308 -8.62 2.94 10.62
CA THR A 308 -9.31 3.99 11.39
C THR A 308 -8.32 5.09 11.82
N LEU A 309 -7.28 4.72 12.59
CA LEU A 309 -6.21 5.65 12.92
C LEU A 309 -5.29 5.96 11.72
N GLY A 310 -5.14 5.01 10.78
CA GLY A 310 -4.30 5.16 9.58
C GLY A 310 -4.77 6.29 8.67
N HIS A 311 -6.07 6.34 8.38
CA HIS A 311 -6.70 7.44 7.67
C HIS A 311 -6.65 8.75 8.46
N GLY A 312 -6.79 8.68 9.79
CA GLY A 312 -6.68 9.83 10.66
C GLY A 312 -5.32 10.51 10.56
N VAL A 313 -4.22 9.76 10.73
CA VAL A 313 -2.86 10.29 10.59
C VAL A 313 -2.54 10.72 9.16
N GLU A 314 -2.97 9.95 8.15
CA GLU A 314 -2.79 10.31 6.74
C GLU A 314 -3.45 11.66 6.42
N ALA A 315 -4.70 11.86 6.82
CA ALA A 315 -5.45 13.08 6.56
C ALA A 315 -4.84 14.28 7.31
N PHE A 316 -4.48 14.10 8.58
CA PHE A 316 -3.83 15.14 9.38
C PHE A 316 -2.50 15.56 8.74
N MET A 317 -1.62 14.60 8.44
CA MET A 317 -0.29 14.87 7.88
C MET A 317 -0.35 15.48 6.48
N ASN A 318 -1.36 15.16 5.65
CA ASN A 318 -1.58 15.86 4.38
C ASN A 318 -1.85 17.36 4.57
N GLY A 319 -2.46 17.76 5.69
CA GLY A 319 -2.55 19.16 6.09
C GLY A 319 -1.17 19.76 6.40
N ILE A 320 -0.38 19.04 7.18
CA ILE A 320 0.97 19.42 7.61
C ILE A 320 1.92 19.57 6.42
N TYR A 321 1.91 18.64 5.46
CA TYR A 321 2.75 18.71 4.26
C TYR A 321 2.45 19.93 3.40
N ARG A 322 1.17 20.33 3.28
CA ARG A 322 0.79 21.56 2.56
C ARG A 322 1.27 22.81 3.28
N GLN A 323 1.22 22.82 4.60
CA GLN A 323 1.75 23.91 5.41
C GLN A 323 3.28 24.01 5.26
N ALA A 324 3.97 22.87 5.30
CA ALA A 324 5.42 22.78 5.05
C ALA A 324 5.78 23.31 3.66
N GLU A 325 5.07 22.86 2.62
CA GLU A 325 5.24 23.32 1.23
C GLU A 325 5.02 24.83 1.11
N SER A 326 3.98 25.39 1.74
CA SER A 326 3.72 26.84 1.73
C SER A 326 4.82 27.68 2.39
N ARG A 327 5.62 27.05 3.27
CA ARG A 327 6.76 27.66 3.97
C ARG A 327 8.11 27.30 3.35
N GLY A 328 8.12 26.52 2.27
CA GLY A 328 9.35 26.04 1.62
C GLY A 328 10.19 25.09 2.50
N LEU A 329 9.56 24.39 3.45
CA LEU A 329 10.24 23.40 4.30
C LEU A 329 10.38 22.08 3.54
N ASP A 330 11.55 21.45 3.66
CA ASP A 330 11.76 20.09 3.16
C ASP A 330 11.16 19.08 4.15
N PHE A 331 10.25 18.25 3.66
CA PHE A 331 9.59 17.20 4.43
C PHE A 331 9.79 15.81 3.82
N GLU A 332 10.76 15.61 2.93
CA GLU A 332 10.97 14.32 2.24
C GLU A 332 11.07 13.15 3.23
N ASN A 333 11.79 13.33 4.34
CA ASN A 333 11.96 12.32 5.38
C ASN A 333 10.69 12.06 6.20
N ALA A 334 9.83 13.07 6.36
CA ALA A 334 8.57 13.01 7.09
C ALA A 334 7.41 12.48 6.24
N PHE A 335 7.56 12.46 4.93
CA PHE A 335 6.50 12.05 4.00
C PHE A 335 6.14 10.57 4.21
N ARG A 336 4.85 10.29 4.34
CA ARG A 336 4.28 8.95 4.46
C ARG A 336 3.18 8.75 3.44
N LEU A 337 3.27 7.65 2.71
CA LEU A 337 2.18 7.18 1.87
C LEU A 337 1.13 6.44 2.72
N HIS A 338 -0.08 6.30 2.18
CA HIS A 338 -1.21 5.61 2.81
C HIS A 338 -0.82 4.30 3.52
N GLY A 339 -0.20 3.35 2.80
CA GLY A 339 0.18 2.06 3.39
C GLY A 339 1.21 2.18 4.52
N GLN A 340 2.04 3.21 4.57
CA GLN A 340 2.93 3.46 5.71
C GLN A 340 2.14 3.93 6.94
N CYS A 341 1.15 4.80 6.75
CA CYS A 341 0.22 5.21 7.80
C CYS A 341 -0.58 4.02 8.34
N VAL A 342 -1.03 3.13 7.46
CA VAL A 342 -1.69 1.86 7.84
C VAL A 342 -0.73 0.97 8.61
N GLY A 343 0.50 0.77 8.14
CA GLY A 343 1.51 -0.02 8.84
C GLY A 343 1.84 0.50 10.25
N MET A 344 1.95 1.82 10.44
CA MET A 344 2.07 2.42 11.77
C MET A 344 0.82 2.14 12.63
N SER A 345 -0.36 2.21 12.03
CA SER A 345 -1.62 1.98 12.73
C SER A 345 -1.86 0.52 13.09
N VAL A 346 -1.23 -0.44 12.39
CA VAL A 346 -1.21 -1.84 12.81
C VAL A 346 -0.58 -1.94 14.19
N LEU A 347 0.57 -1.27 14.43
CA LEU A 347 1.21 -1.23 15.76
C LEU A 347 0.24 -0.67 16.81
N TRP A 348 -0.46 0.40 16.48
CA TRP A 348 -1.42 1.07 17.38
C TRP A 348 -2.65 0.22 17.68
N ALA A 349 -3.18 -0.52 16.70
CA ALA A 349 -4.27 -1.46 16.90
C ALA A 349 -3.87 -2.63 17.82
N GLY A 350 -2.63 -3.12 17.68
CA GLY A 350 -2.06 -4.10 18.61
C GLY A 350 -1.95 -3.55 20.04
N GLU A 351 -1.50 -2.31 20.18
CA GLU A 351 -1.41 -1.63 21.49
C GLU A 351 -2.78 -1.38 22.12
N MET A 352 -3.79 -0.98 21.34
CA MET A 352 -5.17 -0.87 21.82
C MET A 352 -5.69 -2.23 22.29
N SER A 353 -5.43 -3.30 21.55
CA SER A 353 -5.79 -4.67 21.93
C SER A 353 -5.11 -5.07 23.25
N ARG A 354 -3.84 -4.72 23.44
CA ARG A 354 -3.10 -4.97 24.69
C ARG A 354 -3.67 -4.20 25.87
N ARG A 355 -4.01 -2.92 25.70
CA ARG A 355 -4.60 -2.08 26.77
C ARG A 355 -5.96 -2.59 27.24
N LEU A 356 -6.70 -3.25 26.36
CA LEU A 356 -7.97 -3.89 26.68
C LEU A 356 -7.82 -5.31 27.24
N GLY A 357 -6.58 -5.81 27.40
CA GLY A 357 -6.30 -7.16 27.90
C GLY A 357 -6.56 -8.28 26.88
N HIS A 358 -6.71 -7.95 25.60
CA HIS A 358 -6.99 -8.92 24.54
C HIS A 358 -5.73 -9.48 23.88
N LEU A 359 -4.59 -8.79 23.96
CA LEU A 359 -3.36 -9.19 23.28
C LEU A 359 -2.15 -8.99 24.18
N GLU A 360 -1.56 -10.08 24.68
CA GLU A 360 -0.45 -10.04 25.65
C GLU A 360 0.66 -11.04 25.32
N GLY A 361 1.79 -10.94 26.04
CA GLY A 361 2.90 -11.88 25.96
C GLY A 361 3.41 -12.14 24.53
N ASP A 362 3.61 -13.42 24.22
CA ASP A 362 4.09 -13.90 22.92
C ASP A 362 3.19 -13.47 21.74
N GLY A 363 1.88 -13.33 21.97
CA GLY A 363 0.93 -12.87 20.97
C GLY A 363 1.13 -11.42 20.57
N PHE A 364 1.29 -10.54 21.57
CA PHE A 364 1.63 -9.13 21.34
C PHE A 364 2.99 -8.98 20.69
N LEU A 365 3.99 -9.75 21.17
CA LEU A 365 5.32 -9.79 20.58
C LEU A 365 5.27 -10.17 19.09
N ALA A 366 4.55 -11.25 18.74
CA ALA A 366 4.40 -11.70 17.37
C ALA A 366 3.70 -10.65 16.48
N HIS A 367 2.66 -10.00 16.99
CA HIS A 367 1.88 -9.00 16.25
C HIS A 367 2.71 -7.78 15.86
N GLN A 368 3.39 -7.14 16.83
CA GLN A 368 4.22 -5.97 16.56
C GLN A 368 5.44 -6.33 15.68
N SER A 369 5.98 -7.54 15.86
CA SER A 369 7.11 -8.07 15.09
C SER A 369 6.84 -8.10 13.58
N LEU A 370 5.60 -8.29 13.14
CA LEU A 370 5.24 -8.30 11.72
C LEU A 370 5.59 -6.98 11.03
N VAL A 371 5.43 -5.84 11.71
CA VAL A 371 5.81 -4.53 11.18
C VAL A 371 7.28 -4.22 11.46
N TYR A 372 7.74 -4.47 12.70
CA TYR A 372 9.11 -4.13 13.10
C TYR A 372 10.20 -4.91 12.39
N LEU A 373 9.89 -6.08 11.83
CA LEU A 373 10.79 -6.81 10.96
C LEU A 373 11.16 -6.02 9.70
N PHE A 374 10.25 -5.19 9.19
CA PHE A 374 10.43 -4.40 7.97
C PHE A 374 10.77 -2.93 8.22
N ASN A 375 11.00 -2.53 9.47
CA ASN A 375 11.28 -1.13 9.84
C ASN A 375 12.78 -0.79 9.90
N SER A 376 13.67 -1.67 9.42
CA SER A 376 15.13 -1.45 9.50
C SER A 376 15.59 -0.18 8.79
N PHE A 377 14.96 0.16 7.67
CA PHE A 377 15.25 1.36 6.88
C PHE A 377 14.44 2.60 7.30
N GLY A 378 13.73 2.50 8.43
CA GLY A 378 12.65 3.39 8.82
C GLY A 378 11.42 3.21 7.92
N GLY A 379 10.46 4.11 8.02
CA GLY A 379 9.26 4.10 7.17
C GLY A 379 7.97 3.79 7.92
N PHE A 380 8.06 3.19 9.10
CA PHE A 380 6.97 3.08 10.07
C PHE A 380 7.25 3.86 11.37
N ASP A 381 8.24 4.77 11.33
CA ASP A 381 8.55 5.65 12.46
C ASP A 381 7.74 6.93 12.39
N PHE A 382 7.32 7.39 13.57
CA PHE A 382 6.68 8.68 13.77
C PHE A 382 7.69 9.82 13.99
N GLY A 383 8.91 9.55 14.45
CA GLY A 383 9.95 10.56 14.73
C GLY A 383 10.15 11.62 13.63
N PRO A 384 10.27 11.26 12.33
CA PRO A 384 10.36 12.25 11.26
C PRO A 384 9.09 13.11 11.10
N LEU A 385 7.90 12.57 11.37
CA LEU A 385 6.65 13.34 11.35
C LEU A 385 6.62 14.29 12.54
N ARG A 386 7.05 13.83 13.71
CA ARG A 386 7.18 14.65 14.93
C ARG A 386 8.12 15.84 14.70
N GLN A 387 9.29 15.62 14.10
CA GLN A 387 10.22 16.70 13.78
C GLN A 387 9.55 17.77 12.90
N LEU A 388 8.81 17.37 11.87
CA LEU A 388 8.07 18.30 11.02
C LEU A 388 6.97 19.04 11.80
N CYS A 389 6.25 18.35 12.69
CA CYS A 389 5.29 18.98 13.58
C CYS A 389 5.95 20.04 14.48
N ASP A 390 7.11 19.73 15.08
CA ASP A 390 7.86 20.67 15.91
C ASP A 390 8.30 21.91 15.12
N GLU A 391 8.82 21.74 13.90
CA GLU A 391 9.20 22.84 12.99
C GLU A 391 8.02 23.74 12.62
N LEU A 392 6.80 23.18 12.59
CA LEU A 392 5.57 23.91 12.28
C LEU A 392 4.84 24.45 13.52
N GLY A 393 5.32 24.12 14.73
CA GLY A 393 4.73 24.52 16.00
C GLY A 393 3.48 23.73 16.38
N VAL A 394 3.33 22.51 15.88
CA VAL A 394 2.18 21.63 16.13
C VAL A 394 2.42 20.81 17.39
N THR A 395 1.57 21.02 18.39
CA THR A 395 1.62 20.33 19.68
C THR A 395 1.10 18.89 19.59
N ARG A 396 1.42 18.08 20.60
CA ARG A 396 0.89 16.73 20.76
C ARG A 396 -0.63 16.73 20.85
N GLU A 397 -1.19 17.68 21.58
CA GLU A 397 -2.63 17.83 21.78
C GLU A 397 -3.34 18.18 20.47
N GLU A 398 -2.78 19.09 19.67
CA GLU A 398 -3.29 19.42 18.33
C GLU A 398 -3.19 18.23 17.37
N PHE A 399 -2.09 17.47 17.40
CA PHE A 399 -1.95 16.24 16.63
C PHE A 399 -3.05 15.22 16.99
N CYS A 400 -3.17 14.89 18.28
CA CYS A 400 -4.13 13.88 18.74
C CYS A 400 -5.57 14.30 18.41
N GLU A 401 -5.92 15.56 18.66
CA GLU A 401 -7.27 16.06 18.38
C GLU A 401 -7.54 16.13 16.87
N GLY A 402 -6.57 16.58 16.06
CA GLY A 402 -6.72 16.64 14.61
C GLY A 402 -6.94 15.26 13.98
N VAL A 403 -6.22 14.23 14.45
CA VAL A 403 -6.43 12.84 14.04
C VAL A 403 -7.82 12.34 14.44
N LEU A 404 -8.23 12.55 15.70
CA LEU A 404 -9.53 12.08 16.20
C LEU A 404 -10.72 12.78 15.52
N GLN A 405 -10.58 14.04 15.09
CA GLN A 405 -11.60 14.71 14.29
C GLN A 405 -11.89 14.00 12.97
N VAL A 406 -10.88 13.38 12.37
CA VAL A 406 -11.03 12.57 11.16
C VAL A 406 -11.71 11.25 11.50
N VAL A 407 -11.27 10.57 12.58
CA VAL A 407 -11.85 9.31 13.06
C VAL A 407 -13.35 9.44 13.36
N ARG A 408 -13.79 10.56 13.94
CA ARG A 408 -15.23 10.81 14.23
C ARG A 408 -16.10 10.87 12.97
N ARG A 409 -15.50 11.09 11.80
CA ARG A 409 -16.14 11.14 10.48
C ARG A 409 -15.96 9.83 9.69
N ASP A 410 -15.28 8.84 10.25
CA ASP A 410 -15.09 7.54 9.62
C ASP A 410 -16.45 6.89 9.35
N ASN A 411 -16.65 6.41 8.12
CA ASN A 411 -17.89 5.85 7.64
C ASN A 411 -18.24 4.50 8.30
N LYS A 412 -17.27 3.80 8.90
CA LYS A 412 -17.49 2.55 9.64
C LYS A 412 -18.43 2.74 10.83
N ARG A 413 -18.46 3.95 11.41
CA ARG A 413 -19.36 4.31 12.51
C ARG A 413 -20.84 4.16 12.15
N GLY A 414 -21.19 4.23 10.87
CA GLY A 414 -22.57 4.05 10.41
C GLY A 414 -23.12 2.62 10.57
N TYR A 415 -22.27 1.63 10.83
CA TYR A 415 -22.67 0.22 10.92
C TYR A 415 -22.98 -0.26 12.34
N CYS A 416 -22.63 0.50 13.38
CA CYS A 416 -22.75 0.08 14.78
C CYS A 416 -23.23 1.25 15.65
N LYS A 417 -23.89 0.94 16.77
CA LYS A 417 -24.15 1.95 17.81
C LYS A 417 -22.87 2.13 18.63
N CYS A 418 -22.37 3.36 18.73
CA CYS A 418 -21.22 3.70 19.59
C CYS A 418 -21.68 4.60 20.73
N ALA A 419 -21.13 4.41 21.93
CA ALA A 419 -21.34 5.34 23.03
C ALA A 419 -20.77 6.73 22.70
N ALA A 420 -21.22 7.73 23.45
CA ALA A 420 -20.65 9.07 23.36
C ALA A 420 -19.17 9.03 23.81
N GLY A 421 -18.27 9.60 23.00
CA GLY A 421 -16.84 9.55 23.27
C GLY A 421 -16.15 8.25 22.82
N SER A 422 -16.81 7.44 22.00
CA SER A 422 -16.25 6.22 21.41
C SER A 422 -16.35 6.21 19.88
N SER A 423 -15.48 5.44 19.25
CA SER A 423 -15.58 5.04 17.84
C SER A 423 -15.50 3.52 17.70
N VAL A 424 -15.48 3.03 16.46
CA VAL A 424 -15.30 1.61 16.15
C VAL A 424 -13.95 1.37 15.49
N ASP A 425 -13.32 0.27 15.87
CA ASP A 425 -12.12 -0.24 15.21
C ASP A 425 -12.19 -1.76 15.04
N GLN A 426 -11.15 -2.35 14.47
CA GLN A 426 -10.95 -3.79 14.38
C GLN A 426 -9.69 -4.14 15.16
N LEU A 427 -9.78 -5.11 16.06
CA LEU A 427 -8.72 -5.49 16.99
C LEU A 427 -8.41 -6.98 16.90
N VAL A 428 -7.28 -7.39 17.49
CA VAL A 428 -6.78 -8.77 17.45
C VAL A 428 -6.82 -9.36 18.87
N LEU A 429 -7.18 -10.64 18.98
CA LEU A 429 -7.30 -11.39 20.23
C LEU A 429 -6.24 -12.49 20.30
N GLY A 430 -5.41 -12.47 21.34
CA GLY A 430 -4.46 -13.54 21.69
C GLY A 430 -3.25 -13.65 20.77
N ARG A 431 -3.42 -13.63 19.44
CA ARG A 431 -2.34 -13.75 18.45
C ARG A 431 -2.74 -13.17 17.09
N PRO A 432 -1.77 -12.86 16.21
CA PRO A 432 -2.05 -12.58 14.79
C PRO A 432 -2.95 -13.66 14.17
N GLY A 433 -3.89 -13.23 13.32
CA GLY A 433 -4.84 -14.13 12.67
C GLY A 433 -6.08 -14.48 13.48
N CYS A 434 -6.30 -13.85 14.63
CA CYS A 434 -7.49 -14.07 15.44
C CYS A 434 -8.12 -12.71 15.75
N LEU A 435 -9.20 -12.36 15.04
CA LEU A 435 -9.85 -11.06 15.19
C LEU A 435 -10.79 -11.08 16.40
N LEU A 436 -10.78 -9.98 17.14
CA LEU A 436 -11.72 -9.76 18.23
C LEU A 436 -13.12 -9.53 17.65
N ARG A 437 -14.08 -10.28 18.19
CA ARG A 437 -15.49 -10.19 17.82
C ARG A 437 -16.22 -9.20 18.71
N SER A 438 -17.18 -8.51 18.12
CA SER A 438 -18.11 -7.65 18.84
C SER A 438 -19.19 -8.47 19.53
N PRO A 439 -19.69 -8.05 20.71
CA PRO A 439 -20.91 -8.61 21.29
C PRO A 439 -22.18 -8.17 20.55
N ASP A 440 -22.14 -7.12 19.72
CA ASP A 440 -23.26 -6.71 18.85
C ASP A 440 -23.29 -7.60 17.60
N PRO A 441 -24.36 -8.39 17.34
CA PRO A 441 -24.43 -9.29 16.19
C PRO A 441 -24.24 -8.60 14.82
N SER A 442 -24.66 -7.33 14.70
CA SER A 442 -24.50 -6.55 13.47
C SER A 442 -23.04 -6.11 13.25
N ALA A 443 -22.32 -5.90 14.34
CA ALA A 443 -20.91 -5.53 14.36
C ALA A 443 -19.98 -6.76 14.31
N GLU A 444 -20.43 -7.88 14.86
CA GLU A 444 -19.69 -9.14 14.98
C GLU A 444 -19.24 -9.67 13.62
N LEU A 445 -20.16 -9.74 12.64
CA LEU A 445 -19.87 -10.18 11.28
C LEU A 445 -18.84 -9.31 10.55
N ARG A 446 -18.62 -8.08 11.04
CA ARG A 446 -17.70 -7.09 10.49
C ARG A 446 -16.45 -6.89 11.36
N TYR A 447 -16.38 -7.60 12.49
CA TYR A 447 -15.31 -7.50 13.49
C TYR A 447 -15.13 -6.09 14.07
N LEU A 448 -16.21 -5.30 14.12
CA LEU A 448 -16.18 -3.94 14.62
C LEU A 448 -16.36 -3.93 16.14
N VAL A 449 -15.34 -3.48 16.85
CA VAL A 449 -15.35 -3.35 18.32
C VAL A 449 -15.33 -1.89 18.73
N GLU A 450 -16.06 -1.58 19.80
CA GLU A 450 -16.09 -0.23 20.34
C GLU A 450 -14.78 0.09 21.07
N VAL A 451 -14.22 1.26 20.78
CA VAL A 451 -12.99 1.75 21.40
C VAL A 451 -13.20 3.19 21.85
N SER A 452 -12.84 3.50 23.10
CA SER A 452 -12.94 4.87 23.63
C SER A 452 -11.94 5.81 22.95
N GLU A 453 -12.36 7.06 22.73
CA GLU A 453 -11.45 8.10 22.22
C GLU A 453 -10.29 8.36 23.16
N ASP A 454 -10.47 8.18 24.48
CA ASP A 454 -9.38 8.33 25.47
C ASP A 454 -8.29 7.27 25.26
N SER A 455 -8.68 6.02 24.96
CA SER A 455 -7.73 4.95 24.65
C SER A 455 -6.94 5.26 23.37
N GLN A 456 -7.65 5.70 22.33
CA GLN A 456 -7.03 6.10 21.05
C GLN A 456 -6.08 7.29 21.24
N ARG A 457 -6.52 8.31 22.00
CA ARG A 457 -5.71 9.49 22.32
C ARG A 457 -4.42 9.11 23.03
N ALA A 458 -4.48 8.18 23.99
CA ALA A 458 -3.31 7.74 24.72
C ALA A 458 -2.30 7.02 23.80
N VAL A 459 -2.77 6.19 22.87
CA VAL A 459 -1.90 5.53 21.88
C VAL A 459 -1.29 6.55 20.90
N LEU A 460 -2.07 7.52 20.43
CA LEU A 460 -1.58 8.61 19.58
C LEU A 460 -0.54 9.48 20.29
N ALA A 461 -0.74 9.77 21.58
CA ALA A 461 0.22 10.50 22.39
C ALA A 461 1.56 9.75 22.50
N ASP A 462 1.52 8.44 22.75
CA ASP A 462 2.72 7.60 22.78
C ASP A 462 3.41 7.54 21.41
N ALA A 463 2.63 7.49 20.32
CA ALA A 463 3.17 7.57 18.97
C ALA A 463 3.86 8.90 18.69
N PHE A 464 3.29 10.01 19.16
CA PHE A 464 3.87 11.35 19.03
C PHE A 464 5.19 11.52 19.79
N GLU A 465 5.37 10.77 20.88
CA GLU A 465 6.64 10.64 21.62
C GLU A 465 7.57 9.55 21.04
N GLY A 466 7.19 8.99 19.89
CA GLY A 466 7.95 8.00 19.14
C GLY A 466 8.00 6.64 19.82
N ALA A 467 7.10 6.27 20.75
CA ALA A 467 7.10 5.00 21.49
C ALA A 467 7.13 3.75 20.59
N PHE A 468 6.66 3.87 19.36
CA PHE A 468 6.58 2.79 18.39
C PHE A 468 7.72 2.76 17.37
N ASP A 469 8.71 3.66 17.47
CA ASP A 469 9.85 3.76 16.54
C ASP A 469 10.91 2.67 16.83
N ASN A 470 10.49 1.41 16.67
CA ASN A 470 11.27 0.24 17.02
C ASN A 470 11.58 -0.64 15.81
N VAL A 471 12.50 -1.55 16.02
CA VAL A 471 12.88 -2.62 15.10
C VAL A 471 12.90 -3.96 15.83
N LEU A 472 12.74 -5.05 15.08
CA LEU A 472 12.82 -6.39 15.63
C LEU A 472 14.27 -6.88 15.62
N VAL A 473 14.76 -7.34 16.77
CA VAL A 473 16.07 -7.98 16.89
C VAL A 473 15.95 -9.36 17.55
N ALA A 474 16.89 -10.25 17.19
CA ALA A 474 17.02 -11.56 17.82
C ALA A 474 18.25 -11.57 18.74
N GLN A 475 18.02 -11.66 20.05
CA GLN A 475 19.06 -11.72 21.09
C GLN A 475 19.37 -13.19 21.41
N GLY A 476 20.17 -13.86 20.56
CA GLY A 476 20.41 -15.29 20.74
C GLY A 476 19.28 -16.16 20.17
N THR A 477 19.20 -17.41 20.61
CA THR A 477 18.27 -18.40 20.02
C THR A 477 16.94 -18.34 20.77
N GLY A 478 15.85 -18.09 20.05
CA GLY A 478 14.49 -18.06 20.60
C GLY A 478 14.06 -16.79 21.34
N GLN A 479 14.91 -15.76 21.44
CA GLN A 479 14.58 -14.50 22.13
C GLN A 479 14.48 -13.34 21.13
N LEU A 480 13.26 -12.85 20.94
CA LEU A 480 12.96 -11.65 20.18
C LEU A 480 12.77 -10.46 21.13
N SER A 481 13.23 -9.28 20.73
CA SER A 481 12.97 -8.04 21.45
C SER A 481 12.83 -6.85 20.50
N PHE A 482 12.21 -5.80 21.01
CA PHE A 482 12.10 -4.51 20.32
C PHE A 482 13.19 -3.59 20.82
N VAL A 483 13.92 -2.99 19.89
CA VAL A 483 14.95 -1.99 20.18
C VAL A 483 14.56 -0.70 19.49
N ARG A 484 14.73 0.44 20.17
CA ARG A 484 14.47 1.76 19.56
C ARG A 484 15.43 1.93 18.39
N ARG A 485 14.91 2.31 17.22
CA ARG A 485 15.76 2.43 16.02
C ARG A 485 16.88 3.46 16.22
N LYS A 486 16.62 4.52 16.99
CA LYS A 486 17.58 5.58 17.34
C LYS A 486 18.70 5.12 18.28
N ASP A 487 18.49 4.05 19.04
CA ASP A 487 19.45 3.55 20.03
C ASP A 487 20.44 2.56 19.41
N LEU A 488 20.23 2.16 18.15
CA LEU A 488 21.16 1.34 17.39
C LEU A 488 22.39 2.15 17.03
N SER A 489 23.57 1.61 17.35
CA SER A 489 24.82 2.25 16.98
C SER A 489 25.02 2.27 15.46
N THR A 490 25.83 3.20 14.97
CA THR A 490 26.26 3.21 13.57
C THR A 490 27.04 1.97 13.17
N ALA A 491 27.60 1.21 14.11
CA ALA A 491 28.24 -0.09 13.84
C ALA A 491 27.22 -1.23 13.68
N GLU A 492 26.05 -1.11 14.30
CA GLU A 492 24.90 -2.00 14.12
C GLU A 492 24.05 -1.62 12.89
N LEU A 493 24.45 -0.56 12.17
CA LEU A 493 23.79 -0.03 10.98
C LEU A 493 24.76 -0.06 9.78
N ASP A 494 24.41 -0.76 8.70
CA ASP A 494 25.19 -0.84 7.44
C ASP A 494 24.99 0.40 6.53
N ASP A 495 25.92 0.59 5.58
CA ASP A 495 26.18 1.65 4.59
C ASP A 495 25.13 2.77 4.56
N GLY A 496 25.49 3.91 5.17
CA GLY A 496 24.61 5.06 5.32
C GLY A 496 23.66 5.00 6.52
N GLY A 497 23.92 4.12 7.51
CA GLY A 497 23.29 4.17 8.84
C GLY A 497 21.84 3.71 8.89
N ASN A 498 21.42 2.78 8.03
CA ASN A 498 19.98 2.46 7.86
C ASN A 498 19.64 0.97 7.72
N ARG A 499 20.56 0.03 7.97
CA ARG A 499 20.28 -1.41 7.83
C ARG A 499 20.80 -2.23 8.99
N ILE A 500 19.98 -3.11 9.55
CA ILE A 500 20.33 -3.91 10.74
C ILE A 500 20.78 -5.32 10.31
N PRO A 501 22.00 -5.80 10.66
CA PRO A 501 22.53 -7.09 10.22
C PRO A 501 21.75 -8.33 10.67
N HIS A 502 20.79 -8.20 11.59
CA HIS A 502 20.17 -9.31 12.32
C HIS A 502 18.75 -9.69 11.87
N THR A 503 18.19 -9.04 10.84
CA THR A 503 16.80 -9.25 10.39
C THR A 503 16.53 -10.68 9.91
N GLY A 504 17.48 -11.34 9.28
CA GLY A 504 17.33 -12.73 8.83
C GLY A 504 17.13 -13.72 9.99
N ARG A 505 17.86 -13.53 11.11
CA ARG A 505 17.68 -14.34 12.32
C ARG A 505 16.35 -14.00 12.99
N ALA A 506 16.02 -12.72 13.08
CA ALA A 506 14.74 -12.27 13.64
C ALA A 506 13.54 -12.86 12.87
N ALA A 507 13.60 -12.90 11.54
CA ALA A 507 12.59 -13.55 10.70
C ALA A 507 12.44 -15.04 11.01
N GLN A 508 13.55 -15.77 11.18
CA GLN A 508 13.51 -17.20 11.53
C GLN A 508 12.87 -17.45 12.90
N GLU A 509 13.26 -16.68 13.91
CA GLU A 509 12.68 -16.80 15.26
C GLU A 509 11.20 -16.38 15.29
N LEU A 510 10.83 -15.33 14.56
CA LEU A 510 9.44 -14.90 14.42
C LEU A 510 8.59 -16.00 13.75
N GLY A 511 9.12 -16.66 12.71
CA GLY A 511 8.46 -17.79 12.10
C GLY A 511 8.24 -18.97 13.06
N ARG A 512 9.19 -19.23 13.98
CA ARG A 512 9.01 -20.26 15.03
C ARG A 512 7.97 -19.84 16.05
N LEU A 513 7.99 -18.58 16.49
CA LEU A 513 7.01 -18.02 17.42
C LEU A 513 5.58 -18.13 16.86
N LEU A 514 5.37 -17.74 15.60
CA LEU A 514 4.07 -17.81 14.94
C LEU A 514 3.55 -19.24 14.85
N ARG A 515 4.40 -20.21 14.45
CA ARG A 515 4.01 -21.63 14.43
C ARG A 515 3.63 -22.15 15.81
N ARG A 516 4.41 -21.83 16.84
CA ARG A 516 4.10 -22.20 18.22
C ARG A 516 2.77 -21.62 18.69
N LEU A 517 2.49 -20.35 18.39
CA LEU A 517 1.21 -19.72 18.73
C LEU A 517 0.01 -20.35 18.02
N GLU A 518 0.22 -20.90 16.82
CA GLU A 518 -0.81 -21.62 16.09
C GLU A 518 -1.02 -23.05 16.60
N GLU A 519 0.06 -23.76 16.95
CA GLU A 519 0.03 -25.09 17.57
C GLU A 519 -0.59 -25.06 18.98
N CYS A 520 -0.29 -24.01 19.77
CA CYS A 520 -0.90 -23.80 21.09
C CYS A 520 -2.31 -23.21 21.02
N GLY A 521 -2.86 -22.97 19.82
CA GLY A 521 -4.14 -22.29 19.58
C GLY A 521 -5.40 -23.02 20.07
N GLU A 522 -5.26 -24.11 20.82
CA GLU A 522 -6.34 -24.82 21.50
C GLU A 522 -6.27 -24.59 23.03
N ALA A 523 -6.91 -23.51 23.49
CA ALA A 523 -7.31 -23.36 24.90
C ALA A 523 -8.34 -22.25 25.16
N VAL A 524 -8.62 -21.35 24.20
CA VAL A 524 -9.42 -20.13 24.48
C VAL A 524 -10.92 -20.29 24.15
N GLU A 525 -11.36 -21.41 23.55
CA GLU A 525 -12.73 -21.53 23.02
C GLU A 525 -13.75 -22.36 23.85
N GLU A 526 -13.41 -22.92 25.02
CA GLU A 526 -14.43 -23.65 25.81
C GLU A 526 -15.31 -22.76 26.71
N GLY A 527 -15.02 -21.46 26.84
CA GLY A 527 -15.71 -20.59 27.80
C GLY A 527 -16.92 -19.79 27.29
N TRP A 528 -17.12 -19.66 25.98
CA TRP A 528 -18.03 -18.62 25.43
C TRP A 528 -19.10 -19.12 24.45
N LEU A 529 -19.22 -20.44 24.24
CA LEU A 529 -20.26 -21.04 23.38
C LEU A 529 -21.56 -21.41 24.13
N ALA A 530 -21.78 -20.88 25.34
CA ALA A 530 -23.01 -21.10 26.10
C ALA A 530 -23.57 -19.77 26.64
N ALA A 531 -24.15 -18.94 25.77
CA ALA A 531 -25.14 -17.92 26.13
C ALA A 531 -25.98 -17.55 24.90
#